data_AF-A0A1G1H8A0-F1
#
_entry.id   AF-A0A1G1H8A0-F1
#
_cell.length_a   1.000
_cell.length_b   1.000
_cell.length_c   1.000
_cell.angle_alpha   90.00
_cell.angle_beta   90.00
_cell.angle_gamma   90.00
#
_symmetry.space_group_name_H-M   'P 1'
#
loop_
_entity.id
_entity.type
_entity.pdbx_description
1 polymer ?
#
loop_
_entity_poly.entity_id
_entity_poly.type
_entity_poly.pdbx_seq_one_letter_code
_entity_poly.pdbx_strand_id
1 'polypeptide(L)'
;MGEVRTMGASELTVAIGMSMEPAAKLLQQKFGIAYRMFEGMSGLRDTDAFMETLSQFSGMAMPETYARQRRVLVDGMRDAHFYFGGRNICMALEPDLAVQISKSLEEMGASVELAVISTLSDAADRIRAREVVIGDLFSLQGRFDLIISNSHAEETAKKLGVPLYQIGFPVYKVLGYTSKVGIGYRGTLNLVNEVGNLLMEHHA
;
A
#
# COMPACT_ATOMS: atom_id res chain seq x y z
N MET A 1 -10.19 21.64 17.42
CA MET A 1 -11.10 22.34 16.47
C MET A 1 -10.48 23.55 15.77
N GLY A 2 -9.41 24.19 16.30
CA GLY A 2 -8.80 25.37 15.66
C GLY A 2 -8.27 25.10 14.24
N GLU A 3 -7.48 24.03 14.07
CA GLU A 3 -6.87 23.67 12.78
C GLU A 3 -7.92 23.37 11.68
N VAL A 4 -9.01 22.68 12.03
CA VAL A 4 -10.11 22.39 11.10
C VAL A 4 -10.79 23.69 10.62
N ARG A 5 -10.93 24.69 11.49
CA ARG A 5 -11.51 25.99 11.11
C ARG A 5 -10.60 26.77 10.16
N THR A 6 -9.28 26.64 10.29
CA THR A 6 -8.30 27.35 9.46
C THR A 6 -7.90 26.60 8.20
N MET A 7 -8.35 25.34 8.02
CA MET A 7 -8.05 24.51 6.84
C MET A 7 -8.43 25.19 5.51
N GLY A 8 -9.48 26.02 5.51
CA GLY A 8 -9.91 26.82 4.36
C GLY A 8 -8.88 27.87 3.88
N ALA A 9 -7.81 28.11 4.64
CA ALA A 9 -6.72 29.03 4.31
C ALA A 9 -5.44 28.30 3.87
N SER A 10 -5.49 26.99 3.63
CA SER A 10 -4.35 26.23 3.14
C SER A 10 -4.04 26.54 1.67
N GLU A 11 -2.76 26.42 1.30
CA GLU A 11 -2.31 26.65 -0.09
C GLU A 11 -2.63 25.46 -1.01
N LEU A 12 -2.60 24.24 -0.45
CA LEU A 12 -2.84 23.00 -1.16
C LEU A 12 -3.52 21.99 -0.24
N THR A 13 -4.47 21.23 -0.78
CA THR A 13 -4.98 20.01 -0.15
C THR A 13 -4.26 18.79 -0.73
N VAL A 14 -3.61 17.99 0.12
CA VAL A 14 -3.06 16.70 -0.30
C VAL A 14 -4.04 15.60 0.10
N ALA A 15 -4.56 14.90 -0.90
CA ALA A 15 -5.49 13.78 -0.71
C ALA A 15 -4.75 12.46 -0.96
N ILE A 16 -4.93 11.51 -0.05
CA ILE A 16 -4.22 10.22 -0.07
C ILE A 16 -5.24 9.09 0.00
N GLY A 17 -5.18 8.17 -0.95
CA GLY A 17 -6.17 7.11 -1.14
C GLY A 17 -7.37 7.61 -1.93
N MET A 18 -7.77 6.89 -2.97
CA MET A 18 -8.81 7.32 -3.91
C MET A 18 -10.16 7.57 -3.21
N SER A 19 -10.42 6.88 -2.09
CA SER A 19 -11.56 7.14 -1.22
C SER A 19 -11.62 8.58 -0.67
N MET A 20 -10.51 9.31 -0.62
CA MET A 20 -10.43 10.69 -0.14
C MET A 20 -10.72 11.75 -1.21
N GLU A 21 -10.78 11.38 -2.50
CA GLU A 21 -11.00 12.34 -3.58
C GLU A 21 -12.32 13.15 -3.42
N PRO A 22 -13.47 12.55 -3.00
CA PRO A 22 -14.69 13.32 -2.76
C PRO A 22 -14.52 14.43 -1.71
N ALA A 23 -13.75 14.17 -0.64
CA ALA A 23 -13.45 15.17 0.38
C ALA A 23 -12.55 16.29 -0.17
N ALA A 24 -11.56 15.95 -1.00
CA ALA A 24 -10.69 16.93 -1.64
C ALA A 24 -11.44 17.83 -2.64
N LYS A 25 -12.32 17.23 -3.47
CA LYS A 25 -13.23 17.97 -4.36
C LYS A 25 -14.13 18.92 -3.60
N LEU A 26 -14.64 18.51 -2.44
CA LEU A 26 -15.45 19.37 -1.59
C LEU A 26 -14.67 20.60 -1.09
N LEU A 27 -13.41 20.42 -0.67
CA LEU A 27 -12.54 21.52 -0.25
C LEU A 27 -12.24 22.48 -1.41
N GLN A 28 -11.97 21.95 -2.59
CA GLN A 28 -11.76 22.75 -3.80
C GLN A 28 -13.01 23.57 -4.15
N GLN A 29 -14.19 22.96 -4.15
CA GLN A 29 -15.45 23.64 -4.48
C GLN A 29 -15.82 24.73 -3.46
N LYS A 30 -15.61 24.47 -2.16
CA LYS A 30 -16.01 25.40 -1.09
C LYS A 30 -15.03 26.54 -0.86
N PHE A 31 -13.73 26.28 -1.00
CA PHE A 31 -12.68 27.21 -0.59
C PHE A 31 -11.74 27.61 -1.73
N GLY A 32 -11.89 27.04 -2.93
CA GLY A 32 -11.01 27.31 -4.06
C GLY A 32 -9.61 26.70 -3.92
N ILE A 33 -9.39 25.82 -2.93
CA ILE A 33 -8.09 25.23 -2.65
C ILE A 33 -7.83 24.13 -3.68
N ALA A 34 -6.74 24.24 -4.45
CA ALA A 34 -6.31 23.17 -5.34
C ALA A 34 -5.99 21.90 -4.52
N TYR A 35 -6.19 20.72 -5.12
CA TYR A 35 -5.78 19.47 -4.48
C TYR A 35 -4.89 18.63 -5.38
N ARG A 36 -4.02 17.84 -4.74
CA ARG A 36 -3.21 16.81 -5.39
C ARG A 36 -3.62 15.45 -4.82
N MET A 37 -3.97 14.52 -5.71
CA MET A 37 -4.36 13.17 -5.36
C MET A 37 -3.17 12.21 -5.45
N PHE A 38 -2.99 11.37 -4.43
CA PHE A 38 -2.06 10.25 -4.39
C PHE A 38 -2.82 8.94 -4.17
N GLU A 39 -2.68 8.00 -5.09
CA GLU A 39 -3.34 6.68 -5.01
C GLU A 39 -2.82 5.83 -3.85
N GLY A 40 -1.58 6.09 -3.40
CA GLY A 40 -0.94 5.47 -2.25
C GLY A 40 0.29 6.26 -1.83
N MET A 41 0.92 5.84 -0.73
CA MET A 41 2.18 6.40 -0.23
C MET A 41 3.20 5.30 0.12
N SER A 42 3.11 4.14 -0.52
CA SER A 42 4.07 3.05 -0.37
C SER A 42 4.58 2.63 -1.74
N GLY A 43 5.78 2.07 -1.77
CA GLY A 43 6.55 1.93 -3.00
C GLY A 43 7.50 3.11 -3.18
N LEU A 44 8.54 2.90 -3.99
CA LEU A 44 9.52 3.91 -4.32
C LEU A 44 8.88 5.03 -5.13
N ARG A 45 8.09 4.71 -6.18
CA ARG A 45 7.54 5.72 -7.09
C ARG A 45 6.52 6.63 -6.42
N ASP A 46 5.57 6.04 -5.69
CA ASP A 46 4.51 6.81 -5.01
C ASP A 46 5.11 7.68 -3.89
N THR A 47 6.12 7.18 -3.17
CA THR A 47 6.82 7.98 -2.15
C THR A 47 7.66 9.10 -2.77
N ASP A 48 8.38 8.83 -3.86
CA ASP A 48 9.16 9.84 -4.60
C ASP A 48 8.24 10.97 -5.08
N ALA A 49 7.11 10.63 -5.72
CA ALA A 49 6.14 11.60 -6.22
C ALA A 49 5.56 12.49 -5.09
N PHE A 50 5.32 11.91 -3.92
CA PHE A 50 4.87 12.66 -2.74
C PHE A 50 5.94 13.65 -2.27
N MET A 51 7.18 13.19 -2.12
CA MET A 51 8.30 14.04 -1.68
C MET A 51 8.61 15.15 -2.69
N GLU A 52 8.57 14.85 -3.99
CA GLU A 52 8.74 15.84 -5.06
C GLU A 52 7.64 16.91 -5.02
N THR A 53 6.39 16.50 -4.80
CA THR A 53 5.28 17.44 -4.66
C THR A 53 5.52 18.36 -3.46
N LEU A 54 5.89 17.83 -2.30
CA LEU A 54 6.20 18.65 -1.13
C LEU A 54 7.36 19.62 -1.40
N SER A 55 8.41 19.17 -2.10
CA SER A 55 9.53 20.02 -2.48
C SER A 55 9.13 21.15 -3.43
N GLN A 56 8.25 20.88 -4.41
CA GLN A 56 7.74 21.89 -5.34
C GLN A 56 6.96 22.98 -4.63
N PHE A 57 6.05 22.62 -3.71
CA PHE A 57 5.22 23.58 -3.00
C PHE A 57 5.97 24.33 -1.90
N SER A 58 6.90 23.67 -1.21
CA SER A 58 7.68 24.32 -0.15
C SER A 58 8.86 25.14 -0.66
N GLY A 59 9.31 24.92 -1.91
CA GLY A 59 10.57 25.45 -2.44
C GLY A 59 11.82 24.87 -1.76
N MET A 60 11.67 23.85 -0.91
CA MET A 60 12.76 23.22 -0.17
C MET A 60 13.13 21.87 -0.78
N ALA A 61 14.42 21.58 -0.84
CA ALA A 61 14.89 20.25 -1.21
C ALA A 61 14.45 19.20 -0.18
N MET A 62 14.29 17.94 -0.63
CA MET A 62 14.03 16.82 0.27
C MET A 62 15.09 16.75 1.38
N PRO A 63 14.70 16.73 2.66
CA PRO A 63 15.65 16.64 3.77
C PRO A 63 16.52 15.37 3.68
N GLU A 64 17.79 15.48 4.10
CA GLU A 64 18.78 14.40 3.99
C GLU A 64 18.35 13.11 4.70
N THR A 65 17.58 13.22 5.79
CA THR A 65 16.98 12.08 6.48
C THR A 65 16.15 11.21 5.53
N TYR A 66 15.30 11.81 4.69
CA TYR A 66 14.45 11.08 3.75
C TYR A 66 15.23 10.64 2.51
N ALA A 67 16.19 11.44 2.04
CA ALA A 67 17.11 11.04 0.97
C ALA A 67 17.88 9.77 1.35
N ARG A 68 18.34 9.68 2.62
CA ARG A 68 18.95 8.47 3.15
C ARG A 68 17.97 7.29 3.20
N GLN A 69 16.75 7.50 3.70
CA GLN A 69 15.74 6.42 3.74
C GLN A 69 15.43 5.88 2.34
N ARG A 70 15.34 6.75 1.34
CA ARG A 70 15.18 6.38 -0.06
C ARG A 70 16.32 5.48 -0.56
N ARG A 71 17.58 5.85 -0.28
CA ARG A 71 18.74 5.03 -0.66
C ARG A 71 18.70 3.65 0.00
N VAL A 72 18.35 3.59 1.29
CA VAL A 72 18.21 2.33 2.02
C VAL A 72 17.06 1.48 1.46
N LEU A 73 15.94 2.09 1.08
CA LEU A 73 14.85 1.37 0.41
C LEU A 73 15.33 0.76 -0.91
N VAL A 74 15.97 1.54 -1.79
CA VAL A 74 16.45 1.05 -3.09
C VAL A 74 17.42 -0.12 -2.93
N ASP A 75 18.32 -0.04 -1.95
CA ASP A 75 19.27 -1.12 -1.62
C ASP A 75 18.54 -2.37 -1.11
N GLY A 76 17.61 -2.21 -0.17
CA GLY A 76 16.80 -3.32 0.34
C GLY A 76 15.90 -3.97 -0.73
N MET A 77 15.33 -3.18 -1.65
CA MET A 77 14.60 -3.70 -2.80
C MET A 77 15.52 -4.52 -3.71
N ARG A 78 16.75 -4.05 -3.96
CA ARG A 78 17.74 -4.79 -4.75
C ARG A 78 18.14 -6.11 -4.08
N ASP A 79 18.26 -6.16 -2.77
CA ASP A 79 18.59 -7.41 -2.08
C ASP A 79 17.40 -8.39 -2.08
N ALA A 80 16.18 -7.87 -1.93
CA ALA A 80 14.99 -8.69 -1.77
C ALA A 80 14.36 -9.15 -3.09
N HIS A 81 14.52 -8.43 -4.21
CA HIS A 81 13.75 -8.69 -5.44
C HIS A 81 13.85 -10.13 -5.98
N PHE A 82 14.96 -10.83 -5.74
CA PHE A 82 15.13 -12.23 -6.13
C PHE A 82 14.09 -13.16 -5.51
N TYR A 83 13.58 -12.84 -4.33
CA TYR A 83 12.57 -13.64 -3.63
C TYR A 83 11.14 -13.32 -4.09
N PHE A 84 10.93 -12.14 -4.66
CA PHE A 84 9.64 -11.65 -5.17
C PHE A 84 9.41 -12.03 -6.64
N GLY A 85 10.47 -12.07 -7.45
CA GLY A 85 10.39 -12.31 -8.88
C GLY A 85 9.61 -13.58 -9.23
N GLY A 86 8.52 -13.42 -9.98
CA GLY A 86 7.68 -14.53 -10.45
C GLY A 86 6.81 -15.21 -9.39
N ARG A 87 6.69 -14.63 -8.19
CA ARG A 87 5.75 -15.11 -7.17
C ARG A 87 4.31 -14.74 -7.51
N ASN A 88 3.42 -15.70 -7.30
CA ASN A 88 1.98 -15.57 -7.50
C ASN A 88 1.31 -15.23 -6.18
N ILE A 89 0.91 -13.97 -6.02
CA ILE A 89 0.34 -13.45 -4.78
C ILE A 89 -1.17 -13.33 -4.90
N CYS A 90 -1.88 -13.76 -3.85
CA CYS A 90 -3.29 -13.41 -3.65
C CYS A 90 -3.37 -12.30 -2.60
N MET A 91 -4.22 -11.30 -2.83
CA MET A 91 -4.55 -10.29 -1.83
C MET A 91 -6.04 -10.19 -1.59
N ALA A 92 -6.42 -9.88 -0.35
CA ALA A 92 -7.79 -9.54 -0.02
C ALA A 92 -7.80 -8.34 0.93
N LEU A 93 -8.09 -7.16 0.40
CA LEU A 93 -7.83 -5.88 1.06
C LEU A 93 -8.91 -4.86 0.70
N GLU A 94 -9.00 -3.78 1.47
CA GLU A 94 -9.79 -2.61 1.07
C GLU A 94 -9.22 -2.00 -0.23
N PRO A 95 -10.06 -1.40 -1.10
CA PRO A 95 -9.64 -1.00 -2.45
C PRO A 95 -8.39 -0.11 -2.51
N ASP A 96 -8.31 0.95 -1.71
CA ASP A 96 -7.15 1.86 -1.68
C ASP A 96 -5.87 1.14 -1.23
N LEU A 97 -5.98 0.25 -0.25
CA LEU A 97 -4.84 -0.53 0.23
C LEU A 97 -4.42 -1.57 -0.82
N ALA A 98 -5.36 -2.19 -1.54
CA ALA A 98 -5.07 -3.09 -2.64
C ALA A 98 -4.29 -2.39 -3.76
N VAL A 99 -4.66 -1.16 -4.13
CA VAL A 99 -3.92 -0.35 -5.10
C VAL A 99 -2.48 -0.12 -4.62
N GLN A 100 -2.32 0.36 -3.38
CA GLN A 100 -0.99 0.66 -2.83
C GLN A 100 -0.08 -0.59 -2.76
N ILE A 101 -0.61 -1.72 -2.29
CA ILE A 101 0.18 -2.95 -2.14
C ILE A 101 0.48 -3.57 -3.49
N SER A 102 -0.49 -3.64 -4.41
CA SER A 102 -0.26 -4.22 -5.75
C SER A 102 0.82 -3.48 -6.53
N LYS A 103 0.85 -2.13 -6.48
CA LYS A 103 1.95 -1.33 -7.04
C LYS A 103 3.30 -1.62 -6.39
N SER A 104 3.33 -1.70 -5.05
CA SER A 104 4.58 -1.99 -4.32
C SER A 104 5.14 -3.37 -4.68
N LEU A 105 4.27 -4.36 -4.89
CA LEU A 105 4.64 -5.70 -5.34
C LEU A 105 5.11 -5.72 -6.81
N GLU A 106 4.46 -4.96 -7.68
CA GLU A 106 4.88 -4.78 -9.08
C GLU A 106 6.30 -4.19 -9.15
N GLU A 107 6.62 -3.20 -8.32
CA GLU A 107 7.97 -2.63 -8.23
C GLU A 107 9.03 -3.67 -7.79
N MET A 108 8.62 -4.71 -7.06
CA MET A 108 9.47 -5.82 -6.65
C MET A 108 9.50 -6.98 -7.65
N GLY A 109 8.72 -6.92 -8.73
CA GLY A 109 8.64 -7.97 -9.76
C GLY A 109 7.75 -9.16 -9.39
N ALA A 110 6.95 -9.05 -8.33
CA ALA A 110 5.94 -10.05 -8.00
C ALA A 110 4.66 -9.84 -8.84
N SER A 111 3.91 -10.92 -9.08
CA SER A 111 2.64 -10.88 -9.79
C SER A 111 1.49 -11.09 -8.81
N VAL A 112 0.48 -10.22 -8.85
CA VAL A 112 -0.78 -10.43 -8.12
C VAL A 112 -1.73 -11.17 -9.06
N GLU A 113 -2.00 -12.43 -8.76
CA GLU A 113 -2.92 -13.25 -9.57
C GLU A 113 -4.36 -12.86 -9.31
N LEU A 114 -4.71 -12.69 -8.04
CA LEU A 114 -6.07 -12.40 -7.60
C LEU A 114 -6.05 -11.32 -6.51
N ALA A 115 -6.85 -10.28 -6.71
CA ALA A 115 -7.17 -9.29 -5.71
C ALA A 115 -8.67 -9.36 -5.38
N VAL A 116 -9.00 -9.68 -4.14
CA VAL A 116 -10.36 -9.64 -3.61
C VAL A 116 -10.57 -8.32 -2.88
N ILE A 117 -11.61 -7.59 -3.25
CA ILE A 117 -12.01 -6.34 -2.59
C ILE A 117 -13.41 -6.46 -2.02
N SER A 118 -13.67 -5.73 -0.93
CA SER A 118 -14.96 -5.77 -0.23
C SER A 118 -16.06 -5.01 -0.94
N THR A 119 -15.71 -3.99 -1.74
CA THR A 119 -16.65 -3.11 -2.42
C THR A 119 -16.11 -2.66 -3.77
N LEU A 120 -16.99 -2.45 -4.74
CA LEU A 120 -16.62 -1.80 -6.01
C LEU A 120 -16.35 -0.32 -5.75
N SER A 121 -15.22 0.18 -6.26
CA SER A 121 -14.89 1.60 -6.28
C SER A 121 -14.00 1.91 -7.48
N ASP A 122 -13.79 3.20 -7.78
CA ASP A 122 -12.89 3.65 -8.84
C ASP A 122 -11.44 3.15 -8.64
N ALA A 123 -11.09 2.70 -7.44
CA ALA A 123 -9.80 2.10 -7.15
C ALA A 123 -9.61 0.71 -7.77
N ALA A 124 -10.69 -0.02 -8.07
CA ALA A 124 -10.63 -1.37 -8.64
C ALA A 124 -9.81 -1.41 -9.94
N ASP A 125 -10.00 -0.42 -10.82
CA ASP A 125 -9.28 -0.30 -12.10
C ASP A 125 -7.80 0.07 -11.95
N ARG A 126 -7.38 0.51 -10.74
CA ARG A 126 -6.00 0.88 -10.43
C ARG A 126 -5.21 -0.24 -9.79
N ILE A 127 -5.87 -1.33 -9.37
CA ILE A 127 -5.21 -2.48 -8.74
C ILE A 127 -4.38 -3.20 -9.80
N ARG A 128 -3.10 -3.42 -9.52
CA ARG A 128 -2.18 -4.17 -10.39
C ARG A 128 -2.31 -5.67 -10.13
N ALA A 129 -3.39 -6.27 -10.61
CA ALA A 129 -3.65 -7.71 -10.53
C ALA A 129 -4.14 -8.28 -11.85
N ARG A 130 -3.98 -9.59 -12.07
CA ARG A 130 -4.53 -10.27 -13.24
C ARG A 130 -6.05 -10.36 -13.18
N GLU A 131 -6.58 -10.61 -11.98
CA GLU A 131 -8.01 -10.65 -11.72
C GLU A 131 -8.36 -9.84 -10.46
N VAL A 132 -9.42 -9.04 -10.55
CA VAL A 132 -9.99 -8.31 -9.42
C VAL A 132 -11.43 -8.78 -9.23
N VAL A 133 -11.75 -9.28 -8.03
CA VAL A 133 -13.07 -9.82 -7.69
C VAL A 133 -13.64 -9.09 -6.48
N ILE A 134 -14.94 -8.87 -6.49
CA ILE A 134 -15.67 -8.40 -5.32
C ILE A 134 -16.21 -9.63 -4.60
N GLY A 135 -15.79 -9.86 -3.36
CA GLY A 135 -16.18 -11.06 -2.65
C GLY A 135 -15.57 -11.20 -1.27
N ASP A 136 -15.53 -12.43 -0.79
CA ASP A 136 -14.99 -12.78 0.51
C ASP A 136 -13.71 -13.63 0.43
N LEU A 137 -13.03 -13.67 1.56
CA LEU A 137 -11.79 -14.41 1.80
C LEU A 137 -11.99 -15.93 1.95
N PHE A 138 -13.21 -16.36 2.25
CA PHE A 138 -13.49 -17.76 2.60
C PHE A 138 -13.65 -18.64 1.35
N SER A 139 -13.95 -18.02 0.22
CA SER A 139 -14.16 -18.67 -1.07
C SER A 139 -12.91 -18.75 -1.93
N LEU A 140 -11.75 -18.32 -1.41
CA LEU A 140 -10.48 -18.32 -2.16
C LEU A 140 -10.05 -19.74 -2.54
N GLN A 141 -9.82 -19.94 -3.83
CA GLN A 141 -9.27 -21.17 -4.41
C GLN A 141 -8.13 -20.79 -5.35
N GLY A 142 -7.13 -21.65 -5.45
CA GLY A 142 -5.99 -21.44 -6.33
C GLY A 142 -4.67 -21.85 -5.70
N ARG A 143 -3.59 -21.68 -6.46
CA ARG A 143 -2.23 -21.91 -6.00
C ARG A 143 -1.51 -20.56 -5.95
N PHE A 144 -1.15 -20.16 -4.75
CA PHE A 144 -0.44 -18.91 -4.46
C PHE A 144 0.83 -19.20 -3.68
N ASP A 145 1.81 -18.31 -3.77
CA ASP A 145 3.03 -18.37 -2.96
C ASP A 145 2.87 -17.58 -1.65
N LEU A 146 1.90 -16.66 -1.59
CA LEU A 146 1.61 -15.82 -0.43
C LEU A 146 0.17 -15.30 -0.48
N ILE A 147 -0.47 -15.22 0.68
CA ILE A 147 -1.68 -14.43 0.88
C ILE A 147 -1.34 -13.14 1.64
N ILE A 148 -1.85 -12.01 1.16
CA ILE A 148 -1.79 -10.71 1.84
C ILE A 148 -3.21 -10.29 2.23
N SER A 149 -3.51 -10.26 3.52
CA SER A 149 -4.86 -9.95 4.01
C SER A 149 -4.85 -9.64 5.50
N ASN A 150 -5.99 -9.28 6.07
CA ASN A 150 -6.20 -9.11 7.51
C ASN A 150 -6.23 -10.46 8.28
N SER A 151 -6.44 -10.42 9.60
CA SER A 151 -6.42 -11.63 10.46
C SER A 151 -7.51 -12.67 10.14
N HIS A 152 -8.56 -12.32 9.39
CA HIS A 152 -9.60 -13.29 9.02
C HIS A 152 -9.13 -14.31 7.97
N ALA A 153 -8.03 -14.03 7.26
CA ALA A 153 -7.47 -14.94 6.27
C ALA A 153 -6.67 -16.12 6.87
N GLU A 154 -6.47 -16.17 8.19
CA GLU A 154 -5.64 -17.20 8.83
C GLU A 154 -6.10 -18.62 8.51
N GLU A 155 -7.41 -18.87 8.57
CA GLU A 155 -7.97 -20.19 8.28
C GLU A 155 -7.83 -20.54 6.80
N THR A 156 -8.07 -19.59 5.90
CA THR A 156 -7.90 -19.76 4.45
C THR A 156 -6.44 -20.07 4.10
N ALA A 157 -5.49 -19.31 4.65
CA ALA A 157 -4.07 -19.52 4.43
C ALA A 157 -3.61 -20.91 4.92
N LYS A 158 -4.10 -21.35 6.09
CA LYS A 158 -3.85 -22.71 6.62
C LYS A 158 -4.42 -23.79 5.71
N LYS A 159 -5.66 -23.63 5.22
CA LYS A 159 -6.30 -24.59 4.30
C LYS A 159 -5.54 -24.72 2.98
N LEU A 160 -5.02 -23.61 2.46
CA LEU A 160 -4.27 -23.58 1.22
C LEU A 160 -2.79 -23.95 1.39
N GLY A 161 -2.28 -24.02 2.64
CA GLY A 161 -0.89 -24.33 2.92
C GLY A 161 0.08 -23.26 2.42
N VAL A 162 -0.29 -21.99 2.57
CA VAL A 162 0.46 -20.83 2.09
C VAL A 162 0.71 -19.83 3.23
N PRO A 163 1.81 -19.07 3.21
CA PRO A 163 2.07 -18.07 4.23
C PRO A 163 1.06 -16.93 4.14
N LEU A 164 0.81 -16.27 5.27
CA LEU A 164 -0.07 -15.11 5.39
C LEU A 164 0.72 -13.91 5.90
N TYR A 165 0.84 -12.87 5.08
CA TYR A 165 1.27 -11.56 5.53
C TYR A 165 0.05 -10.74 5.96
N GLN A 166 0.03 -10.34 7.24
CA GLN A 166 -1.14 -9.67 7.81
C GLN A 166 -1.08 -8.14 7.66
N ILE A 167 -2.06 -7.57 6.95
CA ILE A 167 -2.22 -6.12 6.74
C ILE A 167 -3.71 -5.76 6.51
N GLY A 168 -4.06 -4.48 6.54
CA GLY A 168 -5.43 -3.98 6.50
C GLY A 168 -6.08 -3.94 7.87
N PHE A 169 -7.40 -4.11 7.90
CA PHE A 169 -8.18 -4.15 9.12
C PHE A 169 -9.20 -5.31 9.10
N PRO A 170 -9.37 -6.07 10.21
CA PRO A 170 -8.64 -6.01 11.47
C PRO A 170 -7.39 -6.92 11.49
N VAL A 171 -6.33 -6.50 12.19
CA VAL A 171 -5.15 -7.35 12.46
C VAL A 171 -4.94 -7.47 13.96
N TYR A 172 -5.24 -8.63 14.52
CA TYR A 172 -5.20 -8.92 15.96
C TYR A 172 -4.30 -10.12 16.32
N LYS A 173 -3.68 -10.77 15.33
CA LYS A 173 -2.71 -11.86 15.51
C LYS A 173 -1.25 -11.39 15.42
N VAL A 174 -1.02 -10.11 15.12
CA VAL A 174 0.32 -9.52 15.03
C VAL A 174 0.46 -8.45 16.11
N LEU A 175 1.40 -8.66 17.04
CA LEU A 175 1.69 -7.70 18.10
C LEU A 175 2.26 -6.41 17.50
N GLY A 176 1.79 -5.25 17.98
CA GLY A 176 2.31 -3.95 17.56
C GLY A 176 1.88 -3.49 16.17
N TYR A 177 1.00 -4.23 15.48
CA TYR A 177 0.54 -3.89 14.13
C TYR A 177 -0.03 -2.47 14.03
N THR A 178 -0.85 -2.05 14.99
CA THR A 178 -1.47 -0.71 15.01
C THR A 178 -0.47 0.43 15.17
N SER A 179 0.73 0.15 15.68
CA SER A 179 1.84 1.13 15.79
C SER A 179 2.82 1.06 14.64
N LYS A 180 2.65 0.10 13.72
CA LYS A 180 3.57 -0.12 12.61
C LYS A 180 3.39 0.95 11.53
N VAL A 181 4.50 1.52 11.06
CA VAL A 181 4.51 2.42 9.90
C VAL A 181 4.51 1.59 8.62
N GLY A 182 3.47 1.74 7.80
CA GLY A 182 3.30 1.04 6.51
C GLY A 182 3.50 1.91 5.26
N ILE A 183 3.78 3.20 5.44
CA ILE A 183 3.91 4.20 4.36
C ILE A 183 5.31 4.84 4.34
N GLY A 184 5.62 5.53 3.25
CA GLY A 184 6.90 6.17 2.97
C GLY A 184 8.02 5.16 2.76
N TYR A 185 9.25 5.66 2.65
CA TYR A 185 10.40 4.81 2.35
C TYR A 185 10.63 3.73 3.42
N ARG A 186 10.52 4.09 4.71
CA ARG A 186 10.68 3.13 5.81
C ARG A 186 9.55 2.12 5.89
N GLY A 187 8.30 2.55 5.71
CA GLY A 187 7.16 1.63 5.72
C GLY A 187 7.20 0.65 4.55
N THR A 188 7.62 1.13 3.38
CA THR A 188 7.84 0.29 2.20
C THR A 188 8.96 -0.72 2.44
N LEU A 189 10.08 -0.30 3.04
CA LEU A 189 11.17 -1.22 3.38
C LEU A 189 10.72 -2.31 4.37
N ASN A 190 9.92 -1.94 5.38
CA ASN A 190 9.36 -2.92 6.31
C ASN A 190 8.48 -3.95 5.59
N LEU A 191 7.61 -3.49 4.68
CA LEU A 191 6.78 -4.37 3.85
C LEU A 191 7.65 -5.33 3.02
N VAL A 192 8.65 -4.79 2.32
CA VAL A 192 9.57 -5.58 1.49
C VAL A 192 10.30 -6.65 2.31
N ASN A 193 10.85 -6.29 3.46
CA ASN A 193 11.59 -7.22 4.30
C ASN A 193 10.68 -8.31 4.88
N GLU A 194 9.51 -7.95 5.40
CA GLU A 194 8.61 -8.92 6.04
C GLU A 194 7.97 -9.87 5.03
N VAL A 195 7.54 -9.36 3.87
CA VAL A 195 7.04 -10.20 2.77
C VAL A 195 8.18 -11.06 2.20
N GLY A 196 9.37 -10.49 2.01
CA GLY A 196 10.54 -11.22 1.54
C GLY A 196 10.90 -12.39 2.46
N ASN A 197 10.90 -12.19 3.78
CA ASN A 197 11.17 -13.26 4.75
C ASN A 197 10.13 -14.38 4.67
N LEU A 198 8.83 -14.05 4.55
CA LEU A 198 7.78 -15.06 4.42
C LEU A 198 7.93 -15.89 3.14
N LEU A 199 8.31 -15.24 2.03
CA LEU A 199 8.60 -15.93 0.78
C LEU A 199 9.84 -16.83 0.94
N MET A 200 10.91 -16.34 1.58
CA MET A 200 12.12 -17.12 1.82
C MET A 200 11.88 -18.39 2.65
N GLU A 201 11.16 -18.28 3.76
CA GLU A 201 10.89 -19.40 4.67
C GLU A 201 10.07 -20.52 4.00
N HIS A 202 9.20 -20.17 3.07
CA HIS A 202 8.29 -21.12 2.41
C HIS A 202 8.87 -21.77 1.13
N HIS A 203 10.13 -21.47 0.79
CA HIS A 203 10.89 -22.13 -0.28
C HIS A 203 11.96 -23.13 0.22
N ALA A 204 12.03 -23.35 1.55
CA ALA A 204 12.92 -24.33 2.18
C ALA A 204 12.27 -25.71 2.34
#